data_AF-R9P4H9-F1
#
_entry.id   AF-R9P4H9-F1
#
_cell.length_a   1.000
_cell.length_b   1.000
_cell.length_c   1.000
_cell.angle_alpha   90.00
_cell.angle_beta   90.00
_cell.angle_gamma   90.00
#
_symmetry.space_group_name_H-M   'P 1'
#
loop_
_entity.id
_entity.type
_entity.pdbx_description
1 polymer ?
#
loop_
_entity_poly.entity_id
_entity_poly.type
_entity_poly.pdbx_seq_one_letter_code
_entity_poly.pdbx_strand_id
1 'polypeptide(L)'
;MPSSNHSQQPQPDYIYRPEDPEYADQLRADSEVPSNPNHVASGLSNRYHQLSTTMDANEVKTLTRMQILTPLSVLLQMGVMILCGSKLIHPNLQQVSRRHPTYLSVQDSFVLFYWAVLYVLLIGFSVFLLLSRTPETKKALAHGVGTRLSLANYMMVLWAIFWILDRPPTFILGTVTLGVIALILLFNALVLAVRYPPSAKHPLDWLFIHVPIKMFLVITLQYDLWQQLFMALGWDFGSGGHDALIKGLWPAFGIVTGLGALSALWIFATADLTWTAAGIYLNLGLLWHKHFSLIGGREDGEPRPAPLTAAIILSIALQSVALLAGVAWKRIKARQEGRIALPLTPEEEAAAYRAEAERNARASAAAAGPSSSDAAAPAGAPKTAVRDVADEEVAAESSGATVTPTKVTRKLGGGGSTDSPTKKK
;
A
#
# COMPACT_ATOMS: atom_id res chain seq x y z
N MET A 1 -41.34 -12.16 -56.37
CA MET A 1 -39.93 -12.56 -56.58
C MET A 1 -39.03 -11.40 -56.19
N PRO A 2 -38.21 -11.51 -55.13
CA PRO A 2 -37.15 -10.55 -54.86
C PRO A 2 -35.79 -11.16 -55.23
N SER A 3 -34.99 -10.45 -56.03
CA SER A 3 -33.59 -10.80 -56.30
C SER A 3 -32.67 -10.08 -55.33
N SER A 4 -31.90 -10.88 -54.61
CA SER A 4 -30.83 -10.53 -53.69
C SER A 4 -29.56 -10.13 -54.43
N ASN A 5 -28.82 -9.16 -53.88
CA ASN A 5 -27.47 -8.81 -54.31
C ASN A 5 -26.55 -8.94 -53.09
N HIS A 6 -25.71 -9.97 -53.07
CA HIS A 6 -24.68 -10.20 -52.04
C HIS A 6 -23.36 -9.60 -52.50
N SER A 7 -22.82 -8.66 -51.71
CA SER A 7 -21.44 -8.21 -51.79
C SER A 7 -20.53 -9.12 -50.97
N GLN A 8 -19.59 -9.79 -51.65
CA GLN A 8 -18.48 -10.54 -51.08
C GLN A 8 -17.53 -9.59 -50.32
N GLN A 9 -17.14 -9.96 -49.10
CA GLN A 9 -15.99 -9.39 -48.38
C GLN A 9 -14.74 -10.26 -48.61
N PRO A 10 -13.54 -9.66 -48.68
CA PRO A 10 -12.30 -10.39 -48.92
C PRO A 10 -11.76 -11.06 -47.64
N GLN A 11 -11.41 -12.34 -47.73
CA GLN A 11 -10.64 -13.06 -46.72
C GLN A 11 -9.16 -12.64 -46.79
N PRO A 12 -8.52 -12.31 -45.66
CA PRO A 12 -7.06 -12.20 -45.60
C PRO A 12 -6.42 -13.58 -45.41
N ASP A 13 -5.53 -13.95 -46.34
CA ASP A 13 -4.62 -15.08 -46.26
C ASP A 13 -3.67 -14.92 -45.06
N TYR A 14 -3.84 -15.75 -44.03
CA TYR A 14 -2.85 -15.92 -42.98
C TYR A 14 -1.91 -17.07 -43.34
N ILE A 15 -0.67 -16.72 -43.68
CA ILE A 15 0.45 -17.65 -43.84
C ILE A 15 0.77 -18.25 -42.47
N TYR A 16 0.54 -19.56 -42.34
CA TYR A 16 0.79 -20.37 -41.15
C TYR A 16 2.29 -20.40 -40.81
N ARG A 17 2.65 -19.92 -39.61
CA ARG A 17 4.02 -20.01 -39.07
C ARG A 17 3.98 -20.93 -37.84
N PRO A 18 4.59 -22.12 -37.88
CA PRO A 18 4.42 -23.16 -36.84
C PRO A 18 5.04 -22.86 -35.45
N GLU A 19 5.50 -21.64 -35.18
CA GLU A 19 6.38 -21.33 -34.04
C GLU A 19 5.71 -20.43 -32.98
N ASP A 20 4.42 -20.09 -33.13
CA ASP A 20 3.70 -19.31 -32.12
C ASP A 20 3.36 -20.19 -30.89
N PRO A 21 3.88 -19.87 -29.69
CA PRO A 21 3.68 -20.69 -28.49
C PRO A 21 2.21 -20.79 -28.06
N GLU A 22 1.36 -19.86 -28.49
CA GLU A 22 -0.08 -19.89 -28.22
C GLU A 22 -0.82 -21.01 -28.99
N TYR A 23 -0.28 -21.50 -30.12
CA TYR A 23 -0.87 -22.59 -30.91
C TYR A 23 -0.39 -23.97 -30.47
N ALA A 24 0.85 -24.06 -29.96
CA ALA A 24 1.39 -25.31 -29.41
C ALA A 24 0.65 -25.74 -28.13
N ASP A 25 0.18 -24.78 -27.33
CA ASP A 25 -0.64 -25.03 -26.14
C ASP A 25 -2.08 -25.46 -26.49
N GLN A 26 -2.65 -24.96 -27.60
CA GLN A 26 -3.95 -25.43 -28.11
C GLN A 26 -3.90 -26.90 -28.57
N LEU A 27 -2.86 -27.29 -29.31
CA LEU A 27 -2.68 -28.68 -29.75
C LEU A 27 -2.40 -29.64 -28.58
N ARG A 28 -1.74 -29.17 -27.51
CA ARG A 28 -1.54 -29.95 -26.30
C ARG A 28 -2.84 -30.15 -25.51
N ALA A 29 -3.69 -29.12 -25.45
CA ALA A 29 -5.02 -29.20 -24.85
C ALA A 29 -5.98 -30.12 -25.64
N ASP A 30 -5.91 -30.10 -26.98
CA ASP A 30 -6.69 -31.01 -27.84
C ASP A 30 -6.15 -32.46 -27.81
N SER A 31 -4.90 -32.67 -27.40
CA SER A 31 -4.34 -34.02 -27.19
C SER A 31 -4.75 -34.66 -25.86
N GLU A 32 -5.30 -33.87 -24.93
CA GLU A 32 -5.89 -34.34 -23.67
C GLU A 32 -7.40 -34.55 -23.78
N VAL A 33 -7.90 -34.91 -24.97
CA VAL A 33 -9.27 -35.45 -25.10
C VAL A 33 -9.32 -36.79 -24.36
N PRO A 34 -10.06 -36.90 -23.25
CA PRO A 34 -10.30 -38.19 -22.64
C PRO A 34 -11.15 -38.98 -23.63
N SER A 35 -10.71 -40.17 -24.02
CA SER A 35 -11.45 -41.13 -24.83
C SER A 35 -12.71 -41.68 -24.15
N ASN A 36 -13.27 -40.95 -23.18
CA ASN A 36 -14.41 -41.32 -22.37
C ASN A 36 -15.33 -40.10 -22.20
N PRO A 37 -16.53 -40.08 -22.83
CA PRO A 37 -17.47 -38.95 -22.78
C PRO A 37 -18.07 -38.69 -21.39
N ASN A 38 -17.74 -39.50 -20.38
CA ASN A 38 -18.20 -39.35 -19.00
C ASN A 38 -17.20 -38.68 -18.05
N HIS A 39 -15.99 -38.32 -18.49
CA HIS A 39 -15.05 -37.57 -17.65
C HIS A 39 -15.19 -36.07 -17.89
N VAL A 40 -15.94 -35.42 -17.00
CA VAL A 40 -16.09 -33.97 -16.94
C VAL A 40 -14.70 -33.36 -16.75
N ALA A 41 -14.21 -32.65 -17.77
CA ALA A 41 -12.99 -31.85 -17.67
C ALA A 41 -13.05 -30.99 -16.40
N SER A 42 -11.99 -31.06 -15.59
CA SER A 42 -11.94 -30.48 -14.24
C SER A 42 -12.53 -29.07 -14.21
N GLY A 43 -13.56 -28.85 -13.38
CA GLY A 43 -14.24 -27.55 -13.25
C GLY A 43 -13.33 -26.39 -12.84
N LEU A 44 -12.08 -26.69 -12.47
CA LEU A 44 -11.02 -25.74 -12.20
C LEU A 44 -10.42 -25.11 -13.46
N SER A 45 -10.23 -25.84 -14.57
CA SER A 45 -9.73 -25.24 -15.82
C SER A 45 -10.80 -24.38 -16.49
N ASN A 46 -12.07 -24.82 -16.45
CA ASN A 46 -13.20 -24.02 -16.89
C ASN A 46 -13.44 -22.80 -16.01
N ARG A 47 -13.22 -22.88 -14.68
CA ARG A 47 -13.21 -21.70 -13.81
C ARG A 47 -12.04 -20.77 -14.10
N TYR A 48 -10.84 -21.30 -14.37
CA TYR A 48 -9.68 -20.48 -14.73
C TYR A 48 -9.88 -19.78 -16.06
N HIS A 49 -10.40 -20.49 -17.07
CA HIS A 49 -10.80 -19.90 -18.33
C HIS A 49 -11.88 -18.85 -18.12
N GLN A 50 -12.96 -19.15 -17.39
CA GLN A 50 -14.00 -18.16 -17.08
C GLN A 50 -13.46 -16.94 -16.33
N LEU A 51 -12.61 -17.11 -15.31
CA LEU A 51 -11.98 -15.99 -14.58
C LEU A 51 -11.03 -15.17 -15.46
N SER A 52 -10.33 -15.81 -16.40
CA SER A 52 -9.46 -15.11 -17.36
C SER A 52 -10.25 -14.39 -18.47
N THR A 53 -11.41 -14.93 -18.86
CA THR A 53 -12.27 -14.38 -19.92
C THR A 53 -13.30 -13.38 -19.40
N THR A 54 -13.52 -13.28 -18.09
CA THR A 54 -14.45 -12.30 -17.49
C THR A 54 -13.89 -10.89 -17.34
N MET A 55 -12.61 -10.65 -17.67
CA MET A 55 -12.17 -9.27 -17.86
C MET A 55 -12.74 -8.78 -19.20
N ASP A 56 -13.76 -7.93 -19.13
CA ASP A 56 -14.37 -7.30 -20.31
C ASP A 56 -13.25 -6.77 -21.23
N ALA A 57 -13.43 -6.89 -22.55
CA ALA A 57 -12.43 -6.38 -23.51
C ALA A 57 -12.10 -4.87 -23.29
N ASN A 58 -13.03 -4.14 -22.66
CA ASN A 58 -12.85 -2.76 -22.22
C ASN A 58 -11.93 -2.63 -20.99
N GLU A 59 -11.98 -3.56 -20.05
CA GLU A 59 -11.06 -3.61 -18.90
C GLU A 59 -9.64 -3.89 -19.36
N VAL A 60 -9.45 -4.87 -20.25
CA VAL A 60 -8.12 -5.17 -20.83
C VAL A 60 -7.53 -3.93 -21.52
N LYS A 61 -8.32 -3.26 -22.39
CA LYS A 61 -7.88 -2.01 -23.05
C LYS A 61 -7.57 -0.90 -22.06
N THR A 62 -8.35 -0.80 -20.99
CA THR A 62 -8.14 0.21 -19.94
C THR A 62 -6.88 -0.08 -19.12
N LEU A 63 -6.62 -1.33 -18.78
CA LEU A 63 -5.40 -1.78 -18.13
C LEU A 63 -4.16 -1.54 -19.00
N THR A 64 -4.22 -1.86 -20.30
CA THR A 64 -3.10 -1.58 -21.22
C THR A 64 -2.84 -0.08 -21.33
N ARG A 65 -3.88 0.74 -21.44
CA ARG A 65 -3.74 2.22 -21.44
C ARG A 65 -3.15 2.70 -20.12
N MET A 66 -3.58 2.16 -18.98
CA MET A 66 -3.05 2.51 -17.65
C MET A 66 -1.58 2.12 -17.48
N GLN A 67 -1.17 0.95 -17.98
CA GLN A 67 0.20 0.46 -17.91
C GLN A 67 1.17 1.30 -18.75
N ILE A 68 0.69 1.94 -19.82
CA ILE A 68 1.50 2.86 -20.62
C ILE A 68 1.44 4.28 -20.03
N LEU A 69 0.26 4.75 -19.64
CA LEU A 69 0.03 6.12 -19.18
C LEU A 69 0.74 6.41 -17.85
N THR A 70 0.73 5.46 -16.92
CA THR A 70 1.30 5.66 -15.57
C THR A 70 2.82 5.88 -15.60
N PRO A 71 3.66 4.97 -16.16
CA PRO A 71 5.09 5.21 -16.25
C PRO A 71 5.43 6.43 -17.09
N LEU A 72 4.69 6.66 -18.19
CA LEU A 72 4.88 7.85 -19.02
C LEU A 72 4.62 9.15 -18.24
N SER A 73 3.57 9.18 -17.41
CA SER A 73 3.25 10.35 -16.58
C SER A 73 4.34 10.64 -15.54
N VAL A 74 4.90 9.59 -14.91
CA VAL A 74 5.98 9.72 -13.91
C VAL A 74 7.27 10.22 -14.58
N LEU A 75 7.63 9.66 -15.74
CA LEU A 75 8.81 10.10 -16.49
C LEU A 75 8.67 11.55 -16.96
N LEU A 76 7.49 11.94 -17.44
CA LEU A 76 7.24 13.31 -17.85
C LEU A 76 7.34 14.27 -16.65
N GLN A 77 6.70 13.95 -15.53
CA GLN A 77 6.77 14.75 -14.31
C GLN A 77 8.19 14.93 -13.81
N MET A 78 8.95 13.82 -13.71
CA MET A 78 10.34 13.85 -13.29
C MET A 78 11.20 14.68 -14.26
N GLY A 79 11.04 14.48 -15.56
CA GLY A 79 11.78 15.21 -16.59
C GLY A 79 11.54 16.71 -16.54
N VAL A 80 10.27 17.13 -16.42
CA VAL A 80 9.92 18.54 -16.29
C VAL A 80 10.45 19.12 -14.98
N MET A 81 10.30 18.42 -13.85
CA MET A 81 10.81 18.91 -12.56
C MET A 81 12.33 19.06 -12.53
N ILE A 82 13.07 18.14 -13.17
CA ILE A 82 14.53 18.27 -13.33
C ILE A 82 14.85 19.46 -14.22
N LEU A 83 14.18 19.62 -15.36
CA LEU A 83 14.41 20.73 -16.28
C LEU A 83 14.14 22.09 -15.61
N CYS A 84 13.00 22.19 -14.92
CA CYS A 84 12.56 23.34 -14.13
C CYS A 84 13.47 23.63 -12.93
N GLY A 85 14.13 22.61 -12.38
CA GLY A 85 15.08 22.75 -11.27
C GLY A 85 16.52 23.00 -11.72
N SER A 86 16.82 22.74 -13.00
CA SER A 86 18.15 22.88 -13.57
C SER A 86 18.55 24.35 -13.74
N LYS A 87 19.85 24.57 -14.00
CA LYS A 87 20.40 25.89 -14.35
C LYS A 87 20.03 26.35 -15.78
N LEU A 88 19.32 25.53 -16.56
CA LEU A 88 19.00 25.82 -17.95
C LEU A 88 17.82 26.79 -18.10
N ILE A 89 16.95 26.87 -17.10
CA ILE A 89 15.78 27.76 -17.10
C ILE A 89 15.97 28.84 -16.04
N HIS A 90 15.74 30.10 -16.43
CA HIS A 90 15.72 31.24 -15.52
C HIS A 90 14.37 31.96 -15.60
N PRO A 91 13.66 32.14 -14.47
CA PRO A 91 14.01 31.66 -13.13
C PRO A 91 13.82 30.14 -12.97
N ASN A 92 14.62 29.48 -12.12
CA ASN A 92 14.42 28.06 -11.77
C ASN A 92 13.55 27.90 -10.50
N LEU A 93 13.05 26.68 -10.25
CA LEU A 93 12.23 26.34 -9.08
C LEU A 93 12.80 26.88 -7.76
N GLN A 94 14.11 26.71 -7.56
CA GLN A 94 14.82 27.12 -6.36
C GLN A 94 14.97 28.65 -6.27
N GLN A 95 15.20 29.33 -7.38
CA GLN A 95 15.33 30.79 -7.47
C GLN A 95 13.99 31.46 -7.13
N VAL A 96 12.87 30.95 -7.66
CA VAL A 96 11.53 31.44 -7.32
C VAL A 96 11.26 31.25 -5.81
N SER A 97 11.56 30.06 -5.27
CA SER A 97 11.38 29.79 -3.83
C SER A 97 12.22 30.72 -2.94
N ARG A 98 13.42 31.11 -3.39
CA ARG A 98 14.29 32.06 -2.67
C ARG A 98 13.86 33.52 -2.84
N ARG A 99 13.20 33.85 -3.94
CA ARG A 99 12.65 35.19 -4.19
C ARG A 99 11.41 35.48 -3.36
N HIS A 100 10.61 34.44 -3.11
CA HIS A 100 9.35 34.52 -2.38
C HIS A 100 9.38 33.66 -1.10
N PRO A 101 10.26 33.96 -0.13
CA PRO A 101 10.28 33.22 1.12
C PRO A 101 9.02 33.53 1.93
N THR A 102 8.44 32.47 2.48
CA THR A 102 7.25 32.52 3.35
C THR A 102 7.56 31.83 4.68
N TYR A 103 6.72 32.02 5.69
CA TYR A 103 6.81 31.25 6.95
C TYR A 103 6.66 29.74 6.76
N LEU A 104 6.09 29.30 5.64
CA LEU A 104 5.87 27.87 5.32
C LEU A 104 6.92 27.32 4.35
N SER A 105 7.89 28.13 3.92
CA SER A 105 9.00 27.67 3.09
C SER A 105 9.89 26.71 3.90
N VAL A 106 10.10 25.52 3.33
CA VAL A 106 10.93 24.44 3.88
C VAL A 106 12.33 24.53 3.31
N GLN A 107 13.33 24.04 4.03
CA GLN A 107 14.69 23.97 3.52
C GLN A 107 14.76 23.15 2.21
N ASP A 108 15.36 23.72 1.17
CA ASP A 108 15.52 23.12 -0.17
C ASP A 108 16.02 21.65 -0.11
N SER A 109 17.01 21.36 0.74
CA SER A 109 17.59 20.01 0.87
C SER A 109 16.59 18.98 1.38
N PHE A 110 15.72 19.35 2.32
CA PHE A 110 14.71 18.45 2.85
C PHE A 110 13.66 18.13 1.80
N VAL A 111 13.20 19.15 1.08
CA VAL A 111 12.23 19.03 -0.01
C VAL A 111 12.80 18.16 -1.13
N LEU A 112 14.04 18.43 -1.56
CA LEU A 112 14.68 17.68 -2.64
C LEU A 112 14.85 16.20 -2.26
N PHE A 113 15.29 15.90 -1.04
CA PHE A 113 15.39 14.53 -0.57
C PHE A 113 14.03 13.83 -0.51
N TYR A 114 12.99 14.52 -0.03
CA TYR A 114 11.63 14.00 0.01
C TYR A 114 11.14 13.63 -1.40
N TRP A 115 11.29 14.54 -2.35
CA TRP A 115 10.93 14.30 -3.75
C TRP A 115 11.77 13.19 -4.39
N ALA A 116 13.06 13.09 -4.07
CA ALA A 116 13.91 12.00 -4.56
C ALA A 116 13.39 10.63 -4.10
N VAL A 117 13.06 10.48 -2.81
CA VAL A 117 12.46 9.26 -2.27
C VAL A 117 11.09 9.00 -2.93
N LEU A 118 10.26 10.03 -3.09
CA LEU A 118 8.98 9.92 -3.75
C LEU A 118 9.13 9.40 -5.20
N TYR A 119 10.07 9.95 -5.97
CA TYR A 119 10.30 9.51 -7.35
C TYR A 119 10.80 8.07 -7.43
N VAL A 120 11.69 7.65 -6.52
CA VAL A 120 12.09 6.23 -6.43
C VAL A 120 10.88 5.33 -6.19
N LEU A 121 9.97 5.72 -5.28
CA LEU A 121 8.75 4.98 -5.01
C LEU A 121 7.76 5.01 -6.19
N LEU A 122 7.64 6.13 -6.92
CA LEU A 122 6.77 6.26 -8.10
C LEU A 122 7.29 5.43 -9.29
N ILE A 123 8.61 5.37 -9.47
CA ILE A 123 9.25 4.47 -10.45
C ILE A 123 9.02 3.02 -10.02
N GLY A 124 9.25 2.70 -8.74
CA GLY A 124 8.99 1.39 -8.18
C GLY A 124 7.53 0.95 -8.34
N PHE A 125 6.58 1.85 -8.11
CA PHE A 125 5.17 1.64 -8.39
C PHE A 125 4.95 1.30 -9.86
N SER A 126 5.49 2.11 -10.78
CA SER A 126 5.33 1.90 -12.21
C SER A 126 5.90 0.56 -12.68
N VAL A 127 7.07 0.15 -12.18
CA VAL A 127 7.65 -1.17 -12.46
C VAL A 127 6.80 -2.28 -11.85
N PHE A 128 6.34 -2.09 -10.62
CA PHE A 128 5.45 -3.04 -9.94
C PHE A 128 4.14 -3.26 -10.71
N LEU A 129 3.58 -2.22 -11.33
CA LEU A 129 2.39 -2.34 -12.20
C LEU A 129 2.63 -3.22 -13.43
N LEU A 130 3.83 -3.16 -14.01
CA LEU A 130 4.19 -3.97 -15.16
C LEU A 130 4.43 -5.44 -14.77
N LEU A 131 4.96 -5.68 -13.57
CA LEU A 131 5.29 -7.02 -13.08
C LEU A 131 4.13 -7.72 -12.36
N SER A 132 3.17 -6.98 -11.80
CA SER A 132 2.10 -7.59 -11.01
C SER A 132 1.16 -8.43 -11.89
N ARG A 133 1.08 -9.73 -11.59
CA ARG A 133 0.15 -10.67 -12.23
C ARG A 133 -1.08 -10.97 -11.37
N THR A 134 -1.12 -10.45 -10.15
CA THR A 134 -2.14 -10.73 -9.14
C THR A 134 -3.48 -10.08 -9.47
N PRO A 135 -4.61 -10.82 -9.40
CA PRO A 135 -5.93 -10.31 -9.77
C PRO A 135 -6.41 -9.18 -8.84
N GLU A 136 -6.00 -9.20 -7.56
CA GLU A 136 -6.35 -8.13 -6.60
C GLU A 136 -5.72 -6.78 -6.97
N THR A 137 -4.45 -6.79 -7.36
CA THR A 137 -3.72 -5.60 -7.81
C THR A 137 -4.31 -5.07 -9.12
N LYS A 138 -4.67 -5.96 -10.06
CA LYS A 138 -5.35 -5.58 -11.31
C LYS A 138 -6.70 -4.92 -11.05
N LYS A 139 -7.47 -5.41 -10.07
CA LYS A 139 -8.77 -4.82 -9.71
C LYS A 139 -8.63 -3.45 -9.05
N ALA A 140 -7.68 -3.27 -8.15
CA ALA A 140 -7.36 -1.96 -7.58
C ALA A 140 -6.89 -0.96 -8.66
N LEU A 141 -6.14 -1.44 -9.66
CA LEU A 141 -5.73 -0.64 -10.82
C LEU A 141 -6.90 -0.27 -11.72
N ALA A 142 -7.71 -1.25 -12.11
CA ALA A 142 -8.84 -1.09 -13.02
C ALA A 142 -9.90 -0.13 -12.43
N HIS A 143 -10.06 -0.10 -11.10
CA HIS A 143 -10.92 0.86 -10.42
C HIS A 143 -10.33 2.29 -10.29
N GLY A 144 -9.23 2.59 -11.00
CA GLY A 144 -8.84 3.97 -11.30
C GLY A 144 -7.77 4.59 -10.39
N VAL A 145 -7.07 3.78 -9.58
CA VAL A 145 -5.94 4.28 -8.79
C VAL A 145 -4.81 4.80 -9.70
N GLY A 146 -4.53 4.09 -10.80
CA GLY A 146 -3.50 4.47 -11.78
C GLY A 146 -3.87 5.67 -12.64
N THR A 147 -5.13 5.80 -13.08
CA THR A 147 -5.57 6.97 -13.87
C THR A 147 -5.60 8.25 -13.05
N ARG A 148 -6.00 8.17 -11.78
CA ARG A 148 -5.97 9.34 -10.87
C ARG A 148 -4.55 9.77 -10.57
N LEU A 149 -3.63 8.83 -10.34
CA LEU A 149 -2.23 9.14 -10.10
C LEU A 149 -1.57 9.78 -11.34
N SER A 150 -1.79 9.21 -12.54
CA SER A 150 -1.26 9.79 -13.77
C SER A 150 -1.81 11.19 -14.05
N LEU A 151 -3.10 11.42 -13.80
CA LEU A 151 -3.69 12.75 -13.87
C LEU A 151 -3.02 13.72 -12.88
N ALA A 152 -2.81 13.31 -11.63
CA ALA A 152 -2.11 14.12 -10.63
C ALA A 152 -0.68 14.47 -11.08
N ASN A 153 0.05 13.53 -11.68
CA ASN A 153 1.39 13.76 -12.20
C ASN A 153 1.39 14.78 -13.36
N TYR A 154 0.43 14.69 -14.29
CA TYR A 154 0.28 15.68 -15.36
C TYR A 154 -0.10 17.07 -14.83
N MET A 155 -0.97 17.15 -13.84
CA MET A 155 -1.30 18.42 -13.20
C MET A 155 -0.09 18.98 -12.45
N MET A 156 0.78 18.13 -11.89
CA MET A 156 2.01 18.58 -11.23
C MET A 156 3.03 19.16 -12.21
N VAL A 157 3.09 18.63 -13.43
CA VAL A 157 3.84 19.25 -14.55
C VAL A 157 3.31 20.65 -14.83
N LEU A 158 1.99 20.80 -14.95
CA LEU A 158 1.36 22.10 -15.21
C LEU A 158 1.64 23.09 -14.07
N TRP A 159 1.58 22.62 -12.83
CA TRP A 159 1.95 23.42 -11.66
C TRP A 159 3.39 23.92 -11.73
N ALA A 160 4.36 23.07 -12.10
CA ALA A 160 5.76 23.47 -12.20
C ALA A 160 5.98 24.60 -13.23
N ILE A 161 5.20 24.59 -14.32
CA ILE A 161 5.20 25.67 -15.31
C ILE A 161 4.66 26.96 -14.69
N PHE A 162 3.52 26.89 -13.99
CA PHE A 162 2.94 28.06 -13.31
C PHE A 162 3.84 28.64 -12.23
N TRP A 163 4.61 27.80 -11.54
CA TRP A 163 5.60 28.21 -10.55
C TRP A 163 6.71 29.06 -11.16
N ILE A 164 7.31 28.61 -12.26
CA ILE A 164 8.45 29.26 -12.91
C ILE A 164 8.10 30.60 -13.57
N LEU A 165 6.83 30.80 -13.96
CA LEU A 165 6.43 32.06 -14.57
C LEU A 165 6.58 33.26 -13.62
N ASP A 166 6.64 33.05 -12.30
CA ASP A 166 6.94 34.08 -11.29
C ASP A 166 6.01 35.31 -11.39
N ARG A 167 4.73 35.08 -11.70
CA ARG A 167 3.69 36.13 -11.83
C ARG A 167 2.55 35.92 -10.83
N PRO A 168 1.92 37.00 -10.32
CA PRO A 168 0.75 36.88 -9.45
C PRO A 168 -0.40 36.00 -10.00
N PRO A 169 -0.86 36.15 -11.27
CA PRO A 169 -1.92 35.28 -11.78
C PRO A 169 -1.51 33.82 -11.89
N THR A 170 -0.23 33.54 -12.14
CA THR A 170 0.26 32.15 -12.25
C THR A 170 0.36 31.50 -10.88
N PHE A 171 0.60 32.26 -9.81
CA PHE A 171 0.51 31.75 -8.45
C PHE A 171 -0.93 31.36 -8.06
N ILE A 172 -1.94 32.12 -8.50
CA ILE A 172 -3.35 31.76 -8.29
C ILE A 172 -3.67 30.46 -9.06
N LEU A 173 -3.31 30.39 -10.35
CA LEU A 173 -3.51 29.20 -11.17
C LEU A 173 -2.77 27.97 -10.61
N GLY A 174 -1.54 28.17 -10.11
CA GLY A 174 -0.76 27.15 -9.42
C GLY A 174 -1.45 26.65 -8.17
N THR A 175 -2.03 27.55 -7.36
CA THR A 175 -2.76 27.20 -6.14
C THR A 175 -4.00 26.38 -6.46
N VAL A 176 -4.78 26.79 -7.46
CA VAL A 176 -5.96 26.04 -7.92
C VAL A 176 -5.53 24.65 -8.42
N THR A 177 -4.46 24.57 -9.19
CA THR A 177 -3.92 23.30 -9.71
C THR A 177 -3.50 22.37 -8.58
N LEU A 178 -2.77 22.87 -7.57
CA LEU A 178 -2.42 22.11 -6.37
C LEU A 178 -3.64 21.69 -5.56
N GLY A 179 -4.67 22.55 -5.47
CA GLY A 179 -5.93 22.21 -4.82
C GLY A 179 -6.62 21.02 -5.49
N VAL A 180 -6.68 21.01 -6.83
CA VAL A 180 -7.23 19.88 -7.60
C VAL A 180 -6.38 18.62 -7.42
N ILE A 181 -5.03 18.73 -7.46
CA ILE A 181 -4.12 17.61 -7.18
C ILE A 181 -4.40 17.03 -5.79
N ALA A 182 -4.49 17.89 -4.77
CA ALA A 182 -4.76 17.48 -3.39
C ALA A 182 -6.11 16.74 -3.29
N LEU A 183 -7.16 17.22 -3.95
CA LEU A 183 -8.47 16.55 -3.96
C LEU A 183 -8.42 15.17 -4.64
N ILE A 184 -7.75 15.07 -5.79
CA ILE A 184 -7.58 13.79 -6.50
C ILE A 184 -6.81 12.80 -5.63
N LEU A 185 -5.70 13.24 -5.03
CA LEU A 185 -4.87 12.40 -4.17
C LEU A 185 -5.57 12.03 -2.86
N LEU A 186 -6.35 12.95 -2.26
CA LEU A 186 -7.14 12.69 -1.05
C LEU A 186 -8.22 11.66 -1.33
N PHE A 187 -8.95 11.80 -2.43
CA PHE A 187 -9.95 10.82 -2.86
C PHE A 187 -9.29 9.46 -3.11
N ASN A 188 -8.11 9.44 -3.74
CA ASN A 188 -7.36 8.22 -3.96
C ASN A 188 -6.93 7.57 -2.64
N ALA A 189 -6.37 8.34 -1.71
CA ALA A 189 -5.97 7.88 -0.39
C ALA A 189 -7.15 7.34 0.43
N LEU A 190 -8.32 7.99 0.35
CA LEU A 190 -9.54 7.53 1.01
C LEU A 190 -10.05 6.20 0.43
N VAL A 191 -10.07 6.07 -0.91
CA VAL A 191 -10.45 4.82 -1.57
C VAL A 191 -9.48 3.69 -1.18
N LEU A 192 -8.18 3.97 -1.14
CA LEU A 192 -7.18 3.01 -0.65
C LEU A 192 -7.40 2.65 0.82
N ALA A 193 -7.75 3.61 1.67
CA ALA A 193 -7.99 3.37 3.10
C ALA A 193 -9.25 2.52 3.36
N VAL A 194 -10.32 2.74 2.60
CA VAL A 194 -11.63 2.09 2.83
C VAL A 194 -11.77 0.78 2.04
N ARG A 195 -11.37 0.77 0.77
CA ARG A 195 -11.66 -0.35 -0.15
C ARG A 195 -10.55 -1.39 -0.23
N TYR A 196 -9.30 -0.97 -0.02
CA TYR A 196 -8.12 -1.81 -0.14
C TYR A 196 -7.20 -1.62 1.08
N PRO A 197 -7.65 -1.94 2.30
CA PRO A 197 -6.87 -1.68 3.50
C PRO A 197 -5.52 -2.41 3.46
N PRO A 198 -4.46 -1.81 4.01
CA PRO A 198 -3.12 -2.36 3.94
C PRO A 198 -3.03 -3.69 4.68
N SER A 199 -2.71 -4.77 3.94
CA SER A 199 -2.51 -6.09 4.51
C SER A 199 -1.05 -6.30 4.91
N ALA A 200 -0.82 -6.71 6.15
CA ALA A 200 0.53 -7.04 6.64
C ALA A 200 1.16 -8.25 5.93
N LYS A 201 0.36 -9.03 5.17
CA LYS A 201 0.81 -10.19 4.41
C LYS A 201 1.53 -9.83 3.11
N HIS A 202 1.29 -8.62 2.57
CA HIS A 202 1.86 -8.16 1.31
C HIS A 202 2.57 -6.80 1.50
N PRO A 203 3.76 -6.79 2.12
CA PRO A 203 4.45 -5.54 2.48
C PRO A 203 4.94 -4.74 1.26
N LEU A 204 5.22 -5.41 0.13
CA LEU A 204 5.64 -4.74 -1.10
C LEU A 204 4.48 -4.01 -1.78
N ASP A 205 3.29 -4.60 -1.79
CA ASP A 205 2.06 -3.96 -2.26
C ASP A 205 1.77 -2.70 -1.44
N TRP A 206 1.92 -2.79 -0.11
CA TRP A 206 1.83 -1.63 0.75
C TRP A 206 2.84 -0.53 0.39
N LEU A 207 4.12 -0.91 0.27
CA LEU A 207 5.21 0.03 0.01
C LEU A 207 5.08 0.73 -1.34
N PHE A 208 4.73 0.03 -2.41
CA PHE A 208 4.70 0.63 -3.74
C PHE A 208 3.34 1.22 -4.12
N ILE A 209 2.23 0.74 -3.56
CA ILE A 209 0.90 1.28 -3.88
C ILE A 209 0.52 2.40 -2.91
N HIS A 210 0.61 2.16 -1.60
CA HIS A 210 0.07 3.11 -0.63
C HIS A 210 1.04 4.25 -0.31
N VAL A 211 2.34 3.94 -0.16
CA VAL A 211 3.32 4.92 0.32
C VAL A 211 3.51 6.10 -0.63
N PRO A 212 3.80 5.93 -1.93
CA PRO A 212 3.99 7.07 -2.82
C PRO A 212 2.75 7.96 -2.93
N ILE A 213 1.53 7.39 -2.98
CA ILE A 213 0.29 8.20 -3.04
C ILE A 213 0.14 9.05 -1.77
N LYS A 214 0.36 8.45 -0.59
CA LYS A 214 0.28 9.16 0.68
C LYS A 214 1.36 10.21 0.84
N MET A 215 2.60 9.88 0.48
CA MET A 215 3.70 10.84 0.52
C MET A 215 3.44 12.02 -0.42
N PHE A 216 2.93 11.76 -1.63
CA PHE A 216 2.59 12.83 -2.57
C PHE A 216 1.47 13.71 -2.00
N LEU A 217 0.43 13.10 -1.43
CA LEU A 217 -0.66 13.86 -0.79
C LEU A 217 -0.16 14.72 0.37
N VAL A 218 0.70 14.16 1.25
CA VAL A 218 1.18 14.86 2.44
C VAL A 218 2.01 16.10 2.08
N ILE A 219 2.94 16.01 1.11
CA ILE A 219 3.72 17.18 0.72
C ILE A 219 2.84 18.25 0.05
N THR A 220 1.92 17.85 -0.82
CA THR A 220 1.01 18.78 -1.49
C THR A 220 0.10 19.48 -0.49
N LEU A 221 -0.51 18.73 0.45
CA LEU A 221 -1.48 19.25 1.39
C LEU A 221 -0.85 19.99 2.57
N GLN A 222 0.35 19.62 3.02
CA GLN A 222 0.96 20.25 4.19
C GLN A 222 1.83 21.45 3.83
N TYR A 223 2.36 21.50 2.60
CA TYR A 223 3.33 22.51 2.18
C TYR A 223 2.99 23.20 0.88
N ASP A 224 3.04 22.48 -0.24
CA ASP A 224 3.05 23.11 -1.57
C ASP A 224 1.83 24.01 -1.77
N LEU A 225 0.64 23.52 -1.37
CA LEU A 225 -0.61 24.27 -1.49
C LEU A 225 -0.56 25.61 -0.74
N TRP A 226 -0.07 25.58 0.50
CA TRP A 226 -0.07 26.76 1.36
C TRP A 226 1.06 27.71 1.01
N GLN A 227 2.25 27.19 0.67
CA GLN A 227 3.33 28.03 0.17
C GLN A 227 2.89 28.79 -1.09
N GLN A 228 2.25 28.09 -2.03
CA GLN A 228 1.70 28.74 -3.23
C GLN A 228 0.61 29.76 -2.90
N LEU A 229 -0.30 29.43 -1.98
CA LEU A 229 -1.37 30.32 -1.56
C LEU A 229 -0.82 31.61 -0.93
N PHE A 230 0.24 31.52 -0.13
CA PHE A 230 0.86 32.69 0.49
C PHE A 230 1.47 33.62 -0.56
N MET A 231 2.16 33.06 -1.56
CA MET A 231 2.66 33.85 -2.68
C MET A 231 1.52 34.45 -3.52
N ALA A 232 0.42 33.73 -3.70
CA ALA A 232 -0.76 34.23 -4.42
C ALA A 232 -1.46 35.38 -3.67
N LEU A 233 -1.46 35.35 -2.34
CA LEU A 233 -2.02 36.39 -1.47
C LEU A 233 -1.06 37.56 -1.22
N GLY A 234 0.20 37.44 -1.66
CA GLY A 234 1.24 38.43 -1.37
C GLY A 234 1.64 38.47 0.11
N TRP A 235 1.55 37.33 0.81
CA TRP A 235 2.04 37.13 2.19
C TRP A 235 3.45 36.55 2.20
N ASP A 236 4.26 37.00 1.26
CA ASP A 236 5.64 36.60 1.06
C ASP A 236 6.53 37.84 1.08
N PHE A 237 7.82 37.64 1.33
CA PHE A 237 8.76 38.76 1.38
C PHE A 237 8.97 39.44 0.02
N GLY A 238 8.83 38.69 -1.09
CA GLY A 238 9.11 39.19 -2.43
C GLY A 238 8.09 40.21 -2.95
N SER A 239 6.84 40.14 -2.46
CA SER A 239 5.74 41.01 -2.90
C SER A 239 5.62 42.31 -2.08
N GLY A 240 5.99 42.31 -0.79
CA GLY A 240 5.84 43.49 0.07
C GLY A 240 6.80 43.56 1.26
N GLY A 241 7.91 42.84 1.21
CA GLY A 241 8.96 42.88 2.23
C GLY A 241 8.51 42.32 3.59
N HIS A 242 9.04 42.89 4.67
CA HIS A 242 8.81 42.41 6.03
C HIS A 242 7.34 42.58 6.48
N ASP A 243 6.67 43.67 6.08
CA ASP A 243 5.28 43.95 6.47
C ASP A 243 4.29 42.93 5.86
N ALA A 244 4.51 42.54 4.61
CA ALA A 244 3.74 41.49 3.95
C ALA A 244 3.94 40.13 4.64
N LEU A 245 5.18 39.83 5.02
CA LEU A 245 5.53 38.62 5.74
C LEU A 245 4.83 38.57 7.11
N ILE A 246 4.89 39.64 7.91
CA ILE A 246 4.21 39.71 9.23
C ILE A 246 2.70 39.42 9.11
N LYS A 247 2.03 39.94 8.08
CA LYS A 247 0.60 39.68 7.85
C LYS A 247 0.29 38.18 7.69
N GLY A 248 1.23 37.42 7.11
CA GLY A 248 1.14 35.97 6.96
C GLY A 248 1.39 35.17 8.25
N LEU A 249 1.85 35.78 9.34
CA LEU A 249 2.25 35.05 10.56
C LEU A 249 1.10 34.26 11.18
N TRP A 250 -0.02 34.93 11.46
CA TRP A 250 -1.18 34.31 12.11
C TRP A 250 -1.89 33.28 11.22
N PRO A 251 -2.08 33.54 9.90
CA PRO A 251 -2.51 32.51 8.98
C PRO A 251 -1.59 31.29 8.96
N ALA A 252 -0.26 31.49 8.94
CA ALA A 252 0.70 30.37 8.93
C ALA A 252 0.61 29.56 10.23
N PHE A 253 0.50 30.23 11.37
CA PHE A 253 0.27 29.58 12.66
C PHE A 253 -1.02 28.74 12.64
N GLY A 254 -2.13 29.31 12.17
CA GLY A 254 -3.42 28.61 12.07
C GLY A 254 -3.37 27.39 11.15
N ILE A 255 -2.65 27.49 10.03
CA ILE A 255 -2.47 26.38 9.07
C ILE A 255 -1.63 25.27 9.68
N VAL A 256 -0.46 25.59 10.27
CA VAL A 256 0.42 24.58 10.88
C VAL A 256 -0.27 23.86 12.04
N THR A 257 -0.94 24.60 12.93
CA THR A 257 -1.67 24.01 14.06
C THR A 257 -2.90 23.24 13.60
N GLY A 258 -3.69 23.79 12.67
CA GLY A 258 -4.89 23.17 12.13
C GLY A 258 -4.60 21.88 11.37
N LEU A 259 -3.63 21.90 10.45
CA LEU A 259 -3.20 20.69 9.74
C LEU A 259 -2.51 19.70 10.66
N GLY A 260 -1.74 20.19 11.64
CA GLY A 260 -1.16 19.34 12.68
C GLY A 260 -2.24 18.56 13.42
N ALA A 261 -3.31 19.23 13.84
CA ALA A 261 -4.46 18.63 14.52
C ALA A 261 -5.25 17.67 13.63
N LEU A 262 -5.59 18.08 12.41
CA LEU A 262 -6.28 17.22 11.44
C LEU A 262 -5.46 15.99 11.07
N SER A 263 -4.15 16.16 10.86
CA SER A 263 -3.23 15.07 10.60
C SER A 263 -3.16 14.12 11.80
N ALA A 264 -3.10 14.62 13.03
CA ALA A 264 -3.09 13.78 14.22
C ALA A 264 -4.41 12.99 14.38
N LEU A 265 -5.56 13.61 14.12
CA LEU A 265 -6.85 12.91 14.12
C LEU A 265 -6.87 11.79 13.08
N TRP A 266 -6.42 12.08 11.86
CA TRP A 266 -6.31 11.09 10.80
C TRP A 266 -5.37 9.94 11.17
N ILE A 267 -4.17 10.26 11.69
CA ILE A 267 -3.18 9.29 12.14
C ILE A 267 -3.74 8.42 13.27
N PHE A 268 -4.44 9.01 14.24
CA PHE A 268 -5.06 8.26 15.34
C PHE A 268 -6.11 7.26 14.81
N ALA A 269 -6.98 7.70 13.90
CA ALA A 269 -8.03 6.87 13.32
C ALA A 269 -7.47 5.73 12.45
N THR A 270 -6.43 6.01 11.66
CA THR A 270 -5.90 5.07 10.66
C THR A 270 -4.67 4.29 11.13
N ALA A 271 -4.01 4.73 12.21
CA ALA A 271 -2.68 4.27 12.66
C ALA A 271 -1.66 4.21 11.51
N ASP A 272 -1.65 5.24 10.66
CA ASP A 272 -0.87 5.29 9.43
C ASP A 272 0.57 5.78 9.66
N LEU A 273 1.52 4.85 9.57
CA LEU A 273 2.95 5.13 9.77
C LEU A 273 3.50 6.05 8.67
N THR A 274 3.09 5.87 7.41
CA THR A 274 3.61 6.66 6.29
C THR A 274 3.25 8.12 6.45
N TRP A 275 1.99 8.38 6.77
CA TRP A 275 1.49 9.74 6.97
C TRP A 275 2.24 10.43 8.11
N THR A 276 2.46 9.72 9.21
CA THR A 276 3.20 10.23 10.37
C THR A 276 4.65 10.53 10.04
N ALA A 277 5.36 9.58 9.41
CA ALA A 277 6.77 9.74 9.07
C ALA A 277 6.99 10.89 8.08
N ALA A 278 6.15 10.99 7.05
CA ALA A 278 6.19 12.09 6.09
C ALA A 278 5.89 13.44 6.75
N GLY A 279 4.84 13.51 7.57
CA GLY A 279 4.44 14.74 8.24
C GLY A 279 5.49 15.24 9.23
N ILE A 280 6.08 14.35 10.03
CA ILE A 280 7.18 14.68 10.95
C ILE A 280 8.42 15.12 10.16
N TYR A 281 8.81 14.39 9.11
CA TYR A 281 9.99 14.74 8.32
C TYR A 281 9.90 16.14 7.72
N LEU A 282 8.74 16.51 7.16
CA LEU A 282 8.57 17.83 6.59
C LEU A 282 8.48 18.92 7.66
N ASN A 283 7.84 18.65 8.81
CA ASN A 283 7.84 19.57 9.96
C ASN A 283 9.26 19.79 10.52
N LEU A 284 10.11 18.75 10.50
CA LEU A 284 11.53 18.88 10.81
C LEU A 284 12.23 19.77 9.78
N GLY A 285 11.90 19.64 8.49
CA GLY A 285 12.44 20.51 7.44
C GLY A 285 12.07 21.99 7.62
N LEU A 286 10.89 22.30 8.17
CA LEU A 286 10.53 23.67 8.57
C LEU A 286 11.38 24.18 9.72
N LEU A 287 11.60 23.33 10.73
CA LEU A 287 12.34 23.68 11.94
C LEU A 287 13.84 23.85 11.64
N TRP A 288 14.38 23.00 10.78
CA TRP A 288 15.78 22.98 10.40
C TRP A 288 16.17 24.06 9.38
N HIS A 289 15.23 24.91 8.99
CA HIS A 289 15.47 25.97 8.04
C HIS A 289 16.39 27.05 8.64
N LYS A 290 17.70 26.76 8.66
CA LYS A 290 18.79 27.66 9.08
C LYS A 290 18.81 28.98 8.29
N HIS A 291 18.15 29.01 7.13
CA HIS A 291 18.13 30.12 6.18
C HIS A 291 16.92 31.06 6.29
N PHE A 292 16.22 31.17 7.43
CA PHE A 292 15.42 32.38 7.65
C PHE A 292 16.33 33.63 7.83
N SER A 293 17.66 33.43 7.84
CA SER A 293 18.73 34.43 7.79
C SER A 293 18.87 35.19 6.45
N LEU A 294 17.89 35.13 5.55
CA LEU A 294 17.88 35.87 4.29
C LEU A 294 16.96 37.11 4.31
N ILE A 295 16.47 37.49 5.49
CA ILE A 295 15.89 38.81 5.72
C ILE A 295 17.02 39.84 5.70
N GLY A 296 17.36 40.36 4.51
CA GLY A 296 18.12 41.61 4.38
C GLY A 296 19.65 41.54 4.33
N GLY A 297 20.27 40.42 3.96
CA GLY A 297 21.72 40.37 3.72
C GLY A 297 22.59 40.64 4.96
N ARG A 298 21.99 40.56 6.15
CA ARG A 298 22.64 40.71 7.43
C ARG A 298 22.80 39.32 8.03
N GLU A 299 24.01 38.97 8.47
CA GLU A 299 24.35 37.67 9.08
C GLU A 299 23.62 37.42 10.42
N ASP A 300 22.84 38.40 10.88
CA ASP A 300 22.09 38.43 12.13
C ASP A 300 20.63 37.98 11.91
N GLY A 301 20.41 36.84 11.26
CA GLY A 301 19.08 36.37 10.87
C GLY A 301 18.06 36.39 12.01
N GLU A 302 16.91 37.06 11.81
CA GLU A 302 15.84 37.03 12.80
C GLU A 302 15.37 35.59 13.00
N PRO A 303 15.32 35.10 14.25
CA PRO A 303 14.81 33.78 14.53
C PRO A 303 13.34 33.72 14.13
N ARG A 304 12.94 32.59 13.54
CA ARG A 304 11.53 32.30 13.21
C ARG A 304 10.65 32.63 14.44
N PRO A 305 9.52 33.35 14.27
CA PRO A 305 8.70 33.77 15.40
C PRO A 305 8.38 32.60 16.34
N ALA A 306 8.65 32.82 17.64
CA ALA A 306 8.38 31.85 18.70
C ALA A 306 7.02 31.13 18.60
N PRO A 307 5.87 31.81 18.30
CA PRO A 307 4.60 31.11 18.18
C PRO A 307 4.59 30.06 17.07
N LEU A 308 5.24 30.32 15.93
CA LEU A 308 5.27 29.37 14.82
C LEU A 308 6.17 28.18 15.14
N THR A 309 7.32 28.42 15.78
CA THR A 309 8.21 27.35 16.25
C THR A 309 7.50 26.45 17.26
N ALA A 310 6.76 27.03 18.21
CA ALA A 310 5.94 26.28 19.15
C ALA A 310 4.85 25.45 18.45
N ALA A 311 4.17 26.03 17.44
CA ALA A 311 3.17 25.32 16.64
C ALA A 311 3.75 24.10 15.90
N ILE A 312 4.95 24.22 15.32
CA ILE A 312 5.61 23.12 14.62
C ILE A 312 5.97 22.00 15.61
N ILE A 313 6.59 22.35 16.75
CA ILE A 313 6.94 21.37 17.80
C ILE A 313 5.69 20.67 18.33
N LEU A 314 4.62 21.44 18.59
CA LEU A 314 3.34 20.90 19.01
C LEU A 314 2.76 19.95 17.96
N SER A 315 2.80 20.30 16.67
CA SER A 315 2.34 19.43 15.59
C SER A 315 3.14 18.12 15.55
N ILE A 316 4.47 18.16 15.69
CA ILE A 316 5.31 16.95 15.72
C ILE A 316 4.94 16.07 16.92
N ALA A 317 4.81 16.67 18.10
CA ALA A 317 4.43 15.96 19.32
C ALA A 317 3.04 15.32 19.18
N LEU A 318 2.06 16.07 18.65
CA LEU A 318 0.69 15.62 18.46
C LEU A 318 0.61 14.43 17.49
N GLN A 319 1.32 14.50 16.36
CA GLN A 319 1.37 13.39 15.38
C GLN A 319 2.04 12.15 15.98
N SER A 320 3.11 12.32 16.75
CA SER A 320 3.82 11.22 17.42
C SER A 320 2.94 10.53 18.47
N VAL A 321 2.28 11.31 19.32
CA VAL A 321 1.35 10.80 20.35
C VAL A 321 0.14 10.14 19.70
N ALA A 322 -0.41 10.73 18.63
CA ALA A 322 -1.53 10.15 17.89
C ALA A 322 -1.19 8.78 17.29
N LEU A 323 0.03 8.59 16.76
CA LEU A 323 0.46 7.30 16.25
C LEU A 323 0.55 6.26 17.37
N LEU A 324 1.18 6.60 18.50
CA LEU A 324 1.30 5.71 19.65
C LEU A 324 -0.08 5.33 20.21
N ALA A 325 -0.96 6.31 20.36
CA ALA A 325 -2.33 6.12 20.82
C ALA A 325 -3.14 5.27 19.84
N GLY A 326 -3.04 5.52 18.53
CA GLY A 326 -3.73 4.75 17.49
C GLY A 326 -3.28 3.29 17.44
N VAL A 327 -1.97 3.04 17.54
CA VAL A 327 -1.42 1.68 17.62
C VAL A 327 -1.87 0.97 18.90
N ALA A 328 -1.81 1.65 20.05
CA ALA A 328 -2.28 1.10 21.32
C ALA A 328 -3.78 0.75 21.27
N TRP A 329 -4.60 1.66 20.73
CA TRP A 329 -6.03 1.47 20.56
C TRP A 329 -6.36 0.26 19.69
N LYS A 330 -5.71 0.13 18.52
CA LYS A 330 -5.89 -1.04 17.64
C LYS A 330 -5.48 -2.34 18.32
N ARG A 331 -4.39 -2.35 19.09
CA ARG A 331 -3.96 -3.53 19.86
C ARG A 331 -4.97 -3.92 20.95
N ILE A 332 -5.56 -2.95 21.64
CA ILE A 332 -6.60 -3.21 22.65
C ILE A 332 -7.87 -3.74 21.98
N LYS A 333 -8.31 -3.12 20.87
CA LYS A 333 -9.50 -3.55 20.13
C LYS A 333 -9.35 -4.96 19.58
N ALA A 334 -8.20 -5.30 19.00
CA ALA A 334 -7.94 -6.66 18.51
C ALA A 334 -8.00 -7.73 19.62
N ARG A 335 -7.60 -7.38 20.86
CA ARG A 335 -7.74 -8.27 22.02
C ARG A 335 -9.19 -8.43 22.49
N GLN A 336 -10.05 -7.45 22.21
CA GLN A 336 -11.49 -7.50 22.53
C GLN A 336 -12.28 -8.25 21.46
N GLU A 337 -11.95 -8.08 20.17
CA GLU A 337 -12.59 -8.81 19.07
C GLU A 337 -12.29 -10.31 19.12
N GLY A 338 -11.13 -10.74 19.64
CA GLY A 338 -10.86 -12.15 19.93
C GLY A 338 -11.63 -12.75 21.12
N ARG A 339 -12.39 -11.94 21.88
CA ARG A 339 -13.23 -12.39 23.00
C ARG A 339 -14.71 -12.52 22.66
N ILE A 340 -15.15 -11.94 21.54
CA ILE A 340 -16.52 -12.06 21.07
C ILE A 340 -16.47 -12.94 19.83
N ALA A 341 -16.53 -14.26 20.05
CA ALA A 341 -16.77 -15.21 18.98
C ALA A 341 -18.12 -14.86 18.34
N LEU A 342 -18.12 -14.54 17.05
CA LEU A 342 -19.34 -14.56 16.24
C LEU A 342 -19.95 -15.98 16.36
N PRO A 343 -21.30 -16.11 16.39
CA PRO A 343 -21.93 -17.42 16.28
C PRO A 343 -21.38 -18.10 15.03
N LEU A 344 -20.86 -19.32 15.18
CA LEU A 344 -20.29 -20.07 14.07
C LEU A 344 -21.34 -20.18 12.98
N THR A 345 -20.93 -19.99 11.72
CA THR A 345 -21.81 -20.36 10.61
C THR A 345 -22.06 -21.87 10.67
N PRO A 346 -23.22 -22.39 10.25
CA PRO A 346 -23.54 -23.83 10.36
C PRO A 346 -22.50 -24.75 9.69
N GLU A 347 -21.81 -24.26 8.65
CA GLU A 347 -20.71 -24.97 7.99
C GLU A 347 -19.43 -25.00 8.84
N GLU A 348 -19.09 -23.90 9.51
CA GLU A 348 -17.94 -23.82 10.41
C GLU A 348 -18.17 -24.61 11.71
N GLU A 349 -19.42 -24.68 12.18
CA GLU A 349 -19.84 -25.49 13.32
C GLU A 349 -19.71 -26.99 13.01
N ALA A 350 -20.11 -27.41 11.80
CA ALA A 350 -19.90 -28.77 11.32
C ALA A 350 -18.42 -29.11 11.13
N ALA A 351 -17.60 -28.17 10.68
CA ALA A 351 -16.15 -28.35 10.55
C ALA A 351 -15.46 -28.44 11.91
N ALA A 352 -15.87 -27.62 12.89
CA ALA A 352 -15.37 -27.66 14.25
C ALA A 352 -15.76 -28.99 14.94
N TYR A 353 -16.99 -29.46 14.77
CA TYR A 353 -17.44 -30.74 15.30
C TYR A 353 -16.68 -31.92 14.70
N ARG A 354 -16.39 -31.90 13.39
CA ARG A 354 -15.54 -32.92 12.74
C ARG A 354 -14.11 -32.90 13.27
N ALA A 355 -13.53 -31.72 13.45
CA ALA A 355 -12.17 -31.59 13.99
C ALA A 355 -12.08 -32.05 15.45
N GLU A 356 -13.12 -31.80 16.26
CA GLU A 356 -13.19 -32.27 17.63
C GLU A 356 -13.41 -33.79 17.70
N ALA A 357 -14.28 -34.34 16.85
CA ALA A 357 -14.47 -35.78 16.71
C ALA A 357 -13.18 -36.50 16.29
N GLU A 358 -12.44 -35.96 15.32
CA GLU A 358 -11.16 -36.52 14.88
C GLU A 358 -10.10 -36.45 15.98
N ARG A 359 -10.06 -35.35 16.74
CA ARG A 359 -9.16 -35.21 17.88
C ARG A 359 -9.49 -36.20 19.00
N ASN A 360 -10.77 -36.42 19.26
CA ASN A 360 -11.23 -37.35 20.28
C ASN A 360 -10.98 -38.81 19.84
N ALA A 361 -11.16 -39.12 18.56
CA ALA A 361 -10.81 -40.42 17.96
C ALA A 361 -9.31 -40.70 18.01
N ARG A 362 -8.46 -39.69 17.75
CA ARG A 362 -7.01 -39.82 17.93
C ARG A 362 -6.61 -39.98 19.39
N ALA A 363 -7.32 -39.33 20.31
CA ALA A 363 -7.06 -39.46 21.74
C ALA A 363 -7.47 -40.84 22.29
N SER A 364 -8.62 -41.39 21.84
CA SER A 364 -9.05 -42.74 22.21
C SER A 364 -8.19 -43.83 21.56
N ALA A 365 -7.76 -43.65 20.31
CA ALA A 365 -6.79 -44.54 19.66
C ALA A 365 -5.42 -44.52 20.36
N ALA A 366 -4.97 -43.36 20.86
CA ALA A 366 -3.74 -43.26 21.63
C ALA A 366 -3.88 -43.83 23.07
N ALA A 367 -5.09 -43.85 23.63
CA ALA A 367 -5.38 -44.47 24.93
C ALA A 367 -5.51 -46.01 24.84
N ALA A 368 -5.89 -46.54 23.68
CA ALA A 368 -5.92 -47.96 23.37
C ALA A 368 -4.53 -48.48 22.94
N GLY A 369 -3.55 -48.42 23.85
CA GLY A 369 -2.27 -49.11 23.68
C GLY A 369 -2.41 -50.64 23.80
N PRO A 370 -1.49 -51.43 23.21
CA PRO A 370 -1.71 -52.82 22.82
C PRO A 370 -1.81 -53.75 24.03
N SER A 371 -3.00 -54.32 24.24
CA SER A 371 -3.16 -55.48 25.13
C SER A 371 -2.63 -56.72 24.43
N SER A 372 -1.51 -57.23 24.93
CA SER A 372 -0.97 -58.55 24.62
C SER A 372 -2.03 -59.63 24.81
N SER A 373 -2.36 -60.35 23.73
CA SER A 373 -3.03 -61.66 23.82
C SER A 373 -2.23 -62.64 23.00
N ASP A 374 -1.69 -63.65 23.68
CA ASP A 374 -1.06 -64.81 23.07
C ASP A 374 -1.68 -66.07 23.70
N ALA A 375 -1.87 -67.07 22.84
CA ALA A 375 -2.21 -68.48 23.09
C ALA A 375 -3.68 -68.87 23.40
N ALA A 376 -4.37 -69.44 22.39
CA ALA A 376 -4.40 -70.90 22.16
C ALA A 376 -5.63 -71.31 21.30
N ALA A 377 -5.38 -72.02 20.20
CA ALA A 377 -6.37 -72.82 19.45
C ALA A 377 -6.18 -74.32 19.80
N PRO A 378 -7.19 -75.21 19.59
CA PRO A 378 -7.34 -75.82 18.26
C PRO A 378 -8.77 -76.27 17.81
N ALA A 379 -8.92 -76.30 16.47
CA ALA A 379 -9.57 -77.26 15.57
C ALA A 379 -11.02 -77.81 15.75
N GLY A 380 -11.82 -77.67 14.67
CA GLY A 380 -12.98 -78.53 14.34
C GLY A 380 -13.95 -77.93 13.29
N ALA A 381 -14.04 -78.50 12.08
CA ALA A 381 -14.99 -78.15 10.99
C ALA A 381 -16.34 -78.94 11.12
N PRO A 382 -17.36 -78.87 10.21
CA PRO A 382 -17.63 -78.03 9.02
C PRO A 382 -19.12 -77.51 8.85
N LYS A 383 -19.38 -76.78 7.72
CA LYS A 383 -20.63 -76.66 6.89
C LYS A 383 -21.43 -75.33 6.78
N THR A 384 -21.41 -74.77 5.55
CA THR A 384 -22.46 -74.14 4.70
C THR A 384 -23.44 -73.06 5.24
N ALA A 385 -23.41 -71.84 4.67
CA ALA A 385 -24.38 -71.27 3.69
C ALA A 385 -24.39 -69.72 3.61
N VAL A 386 -24.11 -69.18 2.41
CA VAL A 386 -24.73 -68.06 1.64
C VAL A 386 -25.24 -66.75 2.31
N ARG A 387 -24.60 -65.61 1.91
CA ARG A 387 -25.03 -64.19 1.68
C ARG A 387 -25.76 -63.41 2.81
N ASP A 388 -25.55 -62.11 3.09
CA ASP A 388 -25.25 -60.93 2.25
C ASP A 388 -24.70 -59.74 3.08
N VAL A 389 -23.92 -58.87 2.40
CA VAL A 389 -23.77 -57.39 2.47
C VAL A 389 -23.58 -56.64 3.82
N ALA A 390 -22.41 -56.00 3.99
CA ALA A 390 -22.20 -54.53 4.04
C ALA A 390 -20.79 -54.16 4.56
N ASP A 391 -20.13 -53.24 3.84
CA ASP A 391 -19.27 -52.10 4.28
C ASP A 391 -18.20 -52.30 5.37
N GLU A 392 -17.07 -51.61 5.45
CA GLU A 392 -16.21 -50.72 4.66
C GLU A 392 -14.96 -50.54 5.60
N GLU A 393 -13.87 -49.97 5.11
CA GLU A 393 -12.84 -49.27 5.91
C GLU A 393 -11.63 -50.03 6.56
N VAL A 394 -10.51 -49.84 5.82
CA VAL A 394 -9.13 -49.39 6.15
C VAL A 394 -8.09 -50.22 6.92
N ALA A 395 -6.91 -50.24 6.28
CA ALA A 395 -5.53 -50.08 6.82
C ALA A 395 -4.92 -51.25 7.60
N ALA A 396 -3.63 -51.54 7.53
CA ALA A 396 -2.45 -51.06 6.80
C ALA A 396 -1.34 -52.12 7.07
N GLU A 397 -0.14 -51.98 6.51
CA GLU A 397 1.09 -51.79 7.30
C GLU A 397 2.40 -52.05 6.56
N SER A 398 3.45 -51.51 7.20
CA SER A 398 4.89 -51.72 7.03
C SER A 398 5.56 -50.56 6.30
N SER A 399 6.50 -49.81 6.88
CA SER A 399 7.36 -50.06 8.06
C SER A 399 8.25 -48.84 8.31
N GLY A 400 8.77 -48.69 9.54
CA GLY A 400 10.12 -48.12 9.74
C GLY A 400 10.29 -47.09 10.86
N ALA A 401 10.74 -47.57 12.02
CA ALA A 401 11.03 -46.81 13.23
C ALA A 401 12.37 -46.05 13.18
N THR A 402 12.49 -44.94 13.93
CA THR A 402 13.62 -44.74 14.88
C THR A 402 13.38 -43.63 15.89
N VAL A 403 13.90 -43.85 17.09
CA VAL A 403 13.76 -43.09 18.35
C VAL A 403 14.96 -42.17 18.58
N THR A 404 14.77 -40.99 19.18
CA THR A 404 15.60 -40.45 20.29
C THR A 404 14.99 -39.17 20.90
N PRO A 405 14.83 -39.10 22.24
CA PRO A 405 14.62 -37.85 22.96
C PRO A 405 15.76 -37.55 23.94
N THR A 406 16.09 -36.26 24.13
CA THR A 406 16.42 -35.54 25.40
C THR A 406 17.47 -34.43 25.19
N LYS A 407 17.19 -33.21 25.68
CA LYS A 407 17.86 -32.57 26.84
C LYS A 407 17.47 -31.09 26.94
N VAL A 408 16.56 -30.78 27.86
CA VAL A 408 16.27 -29.41 28.33
C VAL A 408 16.98 -29.22 29.67
N THR A 409 17.98 -28.34 29.72
CA THR A 409 18.57 -27.89 30.99
C THR A 409 17.89 -26.60 31.44
N ARG A 410 17.06 -26.74 32.48
CA ARG A 410 16.50 -25.66 33.30
C ARG A 410 17.50 -25.32 34.40
N LYS A 411 18.06 -24.10 34.40
CA LYS A 411 18.86 -23.58 35.52
C LYS A 411 17.96 -22.71 36.40
N LEU A 412 17.67 -23.20 37.60
CA LEU A 412 17.02 -22.49 38.71
C LEU A 412 18.08 -22.24 39.80
N GLY A 413 17.96 -21.10 40.47
CA GLY A 413 18.75 -20.67 41.62
C GLY A 413 18.96 -19.15 41.55
N GLY A 414 18.37 -18.28 42.37
CA GLY A 414 17.64 -18.46 43.63
C GLY A 414 18.44 -17.87 44.80
N GLY A 415 18.11 -16.62 45.20
CA GLY A 415 18.41 -15.96 46.49
C GLY A 415 19.89 -15.60 46.76
N GLY A 416 20.27 -14.46 47.33
CA GLY A 416 19.56 -13.34 47.95
C GLY A 416 20.57 -12.45 48.69
N SER A 417 20.18 -11.19 48.99
CA SER A 417 20.74 -10.25 50.01
C SER A 417 22.24 -9.88 49.92
N THR A 418 22.74 -8.68 50.15
CA THR A 418 22.27 -7.40 50.74
C THR A 418 23.34 -6.33 50.44
N ASP A 419 23.01 -5.08 50.76
CA ASP A 419 23.91 -3.92 50.99
C ASP A 419 24.23 -2.97 49.82
N SER A 420 23.62 -1.79 49.94
CA SER A 420 24.22 -0.47 49.65
C SER A 420 24.89 0.05 50.92
N PRO A 421 25.57 1.22 50.98
CA PRO A 421 26.13 2.09 49.92
C PRO A 421 27.62 2.46 50.20
N THR A 422 28.33 3.14 49.28
CA THR A 422 29.17 4.33 49.61
C THR A 422 29.85 4.97 48.39
N LYS A 423 29.54 6.26 48.22
CA LYS A 423 30.36 7.44 47.89
C LYS A 423 31.86 7.31 47.50
N LYS A 424 32.22 8.24 46.59
CA LYS A 424 33.50 8.94 46.28
C LYS A 424 34.48 8.26 45.30
N LYS A 425 34.70 8.90 44.15
CA LYS A 425 35.59 10.07 44.01
C LYS A 425 35.12 10.96 42.86
#